data_AF-A0A3D3SD97-F1
#
_entry.id   AF-A0A3D3SD97-F1
#
_cell.length_a   1.000
_cell.length_b   1.000
_cell.length_c   1.000
_cell.angle_alpha   90.00
_cell.angle_beta   90.00
_cell.angle_gamma   90.00
#
_symmetry.space_group_name_H-M   'P 1'
#
loop_
_entity.id
_entity.type
_entity.pdbx_description
1 polymer ?
#
loop_
_entity_poly.entity_id
_entity_poly.type
_entity_poly.pdbx_seq_one_letter_code
_entity_poly.pdbx_strand_id
1 'polypeptide(L)'
;MNGSPSRGVDAIVSARRIYTVDGKFSTAESMALRDGRIVALGARGEIEASFHAARRIDLGESFIYPGFMDPHCHFLSYGHLLRRAWLFGTKSWEETVARLVAHRAQSVEPWIQGRGWDQNKWGEAQFPTNELLDRAFPHDPVLAIRVDGHAAIANSAALAAAGINASTAIEGGTIALSGGKPTGLLLDNAVDRVRETIPPPDEATMRQALLAAQRNCFAAGLTSVSNAGTEWHEARLFERMGGEAVLSIRIYAMLAPTKENIEFFALSGPLAGERLTIRSFKMFADGALGSRGARLLEPYADDPGNLGLFTLDPAELDRVCRVAKACGFQMNVHAIGDAAARLVLDVYERHLERGNDLRWRIEHAQLVHDDDLPRFGRLGVIPSIQTTHATSDMGWTESRIGAWRMNRAHRYRDLLAQNGWLANGSDFPIEMIEPLRGFRSAVFRKDDEGKPEGGFMSGQSLSRVEALKAMTIWAARANFEEENRGSLEPDKWADFTVLDTDIIEGDEDSLQNAGILAAAVAGTLKFESSI
;
A
#
# COMPACT_ATOMS: atom_id res chain seq x y z
N MET A 1 -7.77 34.82 42.29
CA MET A 1 -7.24 33.84 41.32
C MET A 1 -6.93 34.60 40.05
N ASN A 2 -5.66 34.94 39.82
CA ASN A 2 -5.24 35.63 38.60
C ASN A 2 -5.10 34.59 37.50
N GLY A 3 -6.17 34.37 36.73
CA GLY A 3 -6.12 33.53 35.54
C GLY A 3 -5.12 34.13 34.55
N SER A 4 -4.08 33.37 34.19
CA SER A 4 -3.22 33.74 33.06
C SER A 4 -4.08 33.98 31.81
N PRO A 5 -3.76 34.97 30.97
CA PRO A 5 -4.55 35.25 29.78
C PRO A 5 -4.59 34.01 28.86
N SER A 6 -5.80 33.61 28.48
CA SER A 6 -6.06 32.50 27.56
C SER A 6 -5.30 32.70 26.24
N ARG A 7 -4.53 31.69 25.82
CA ARG A 7 -3.68 31.76 24.62
C ARG A 7 -4.52 31.49 23.37
N GLY A 8 -4.40 32.32 22.33
CA GLY A 8 -5.17 32.15 21.08
C GLY A 8 -4.66 31.01 20.20
N VAL A 9 -5.54 30.21 19.65
CA VAL A 9 -5.23 29.07 18.74
C VAL A 9 -6.21 29.03 17.57
N ASP A 10 -5.88 28.29 16.51
CA ASP A 10 -6.71 28.23 15.30
C ASP A 10 -7.93 27.34 15.51
N ALA A 11 -7.74 26.22 16.20
CA ALA A 11 -8.81 25.28 16.50
C ALA A 11 -8.62 24.60 17.85
N ILE A 12 -9.74 24.24 18.49
CA ILE A 12 -9.80 23.22 19.53
C ILE A 12 -10.64 22.07 18.97
N VAL A 13 -10.08 20.85 19.00
CA VAL A 13 -10.75 19.61 18.57
C VAL A 13 -10.98 18.75 19.82
N SER A 14 -12.19 18.27 20.01
CA SER A 14 -12.53 17.40 21.14
C SER A 14 -13.37 16.21 20.72
N ALA A 15 -13.28 15.13 21.49
CA ALA A 15 -14.03 13.88 21.29
C ALA A 15 -14.16 13.16 22.64
N ARG A 16 -14.85 12.01 22.66
CA ARG A 16 -14.93 11.16 23.85
C ARG A 16 -13.56 10.71 24.33
N ARG A 17 -12.69 10.32 23.39
CA ARG A 17 -11.32 9.92 23.70
C ARG A 17 -10.38 10.15 22.53
N ILE A 18 -9.20 10.65 22.84
CA ILE A 18 -8.08 10.84 21.92
C ILE A 18 -6.96 9.91 22.38
N TYR A 19 -6.66 8.88 21.60
CA TYR A 19 -5.49 8.03 21.82
C TYR A 19 -4.26 8.73 21.23
N THR A 20 -3.31 9.10 22.07
CA THR A 20 -2.13 9.88 21.63
C THR A 20 -1.10 9.03 20.92
N VAL A 21 -0.98 7.75 21.30
CA VAL A 21 0.08 6.83 20.85
C VAL A 21 1.50 7.39 21.14
N ASP A 22 1.61 8.23 22.16
CA ASP A 22 2.90 8.66 22.71
C ASP A 22 3.66 7.49 23.37
N GLY A 23 4.85 7.76 23.89
CA GLY A 23 5.67 6.74 24.56
C GLY A 23 4.99 6.08 25.78
N LYS A 24 3.98 6.73 26.37
CA LYS A 24 3.21 6.23 27.53
C LYS A 24 1.86 5.64 27.15
N PHE A 25 1.48 5.72 25.87
CA PHE A 25 0.16 5.40 25.36
C PHE A 25 -0.95 6.17 26.08
N SER A 26 -0.73 7.48 26.29
CA SER A 26 -1.66 8.37 27.00
C SER A 26 -2.97 8.60 26.23
N THR A 27 -4.01 9.00 26.95
CA THR A 27 -5.28 9.46 26.37
C THR A 27 -5.58 10.90 26.74
N ALA A 28 -6.34 11.60 25.90
CA ALA A 28 -6.87 12.94 26.15
C ALA A 28 -8.35 13.03 25.71
N GLU A 29 -8.98 14.17 25.93
CA GLU A 29 -10.36 14.46 25.49
C GLU A 29 -10.41 15.65 24.52
N SER A 30 -9.36 16.49 24.53
CA SER A 30 -9.29 17.70 23.72
C SER A 30 -7.85 18.02 23.34
N MET A 31 -7.68 18.64 22.17
CA MET A 31 -6.40 19.16 21.68
C MET A 31 -6.56 20.56 21.08
N ALA A 32 -5.60 21.44 21.37
CA ALA A 32 -5.51 22.79 20.83
C ALA A 32 -4.49 22.81 19.68
N LEU A 33 -4.85 23.47 18.57
CA LEU A 33 -4.10 23.45 17.32
C LEU A 33 -3.70 24.87 16.88
N ARG A 34 -2.44 25.05 16.49
CA ARG A 34 -1.94 26.28 15.88
C ARG A 34 -1.01 25.95 14.71
N ASP A 35 -1.20 26.64 13.58
CA ASP A 35 -0.41 26.47 12.36
C ASP A 35 -0.35 25.00 11.89
N GLY A 36 -1.48 24.30 12.04
CA GLY A 36 -1.62 22.88 11.71
C GLY A 36 -0.91 21.91 12.66
N ARG A 37 -0.28 22.39 13.73
CA ARG A 37 0.39 21.59 14.75
C ARG A 37 -0.38 21.58 16.07
N ILE A 38 -0.12 20.56 16.87
CA ILE A 38 -0.72 20.42 18.19
C ILE A 38 0.10 21.25 19.18
N VAL A 39 -0.54 22.10 19.97
CA VAL A 39 0.16 22.90 21.00
C VAL A 39 -0.10 22.40 22.42
N ALA A 40 -1.21 21.68 22.63
CA ALA A 40 -1.55 21.05 23.90
C ALA A 40 -2.63 19.98 23.69
N LEU A 41 -2.61 18.94 24.52
CA LEU A 41 -3.69 17.96 24.67
C LEU A 41 -3.95 17.70 26.16
N GLY A 42 -5.17 17.36 26.53
CA GLY A 42 -5.52 17.07 27.92
C GLY A 42 -7.02 16.83 28.12
N ALA A 43 -7.47 16.96 29.37
CA ALA A 43 -8.89 16.94 29.69
C ALA A 43 -9.61 18.12 29.03
N ARG A 44 -10.87 17.94 28.63
CA ARG A 44 -11.62 18.95 27.86
C ARG A 44 -11.63 20.31 28.57
N GLY A 45 -11.99 20.32 29.85
CA GLY A 45 -12.06 21.55 30.65
C GLY A 45 -10.72 22.28 30.81
N GLU A 46 -9.60 21.55 30.88
CA GLU A 46 -8.26 22.15 31.03
C GLU A 46 -7.82 22.87 29.75
N ILE A 47 -8.05 22.26 28.59
CA ILE A 47 -7.74 22.86 27.29
C ILE A 47 -8.63 24.09 27.05
N GLU A 48 -9.92 23.99 27.33
CA GLU A 48 -10.86 25.10 27.12
C GLU A 48 -10.65 26.28 28.08
N ALA A 49 -10.14 26.03 29.29
CA ALA A 49 -9.76 27.10 30.22
C ALA A 49 -8.44 27.78 29.81
N SER A 50 -7.51 27.03 29.20
CA SER A 50 -6.17 27.51 28.87
C SER A 50 -6.07 28.21 27.51
N PHE A 51 -6.98 27.91 26.59
CA PHE A 51 -6.92 28.37 25.20
C PHE A 51 -8.27 28.93 24.71
N HIS A 52 -8.21 29.92 23.81
CA HIS A 52 -9.37 30.37 23.04
C HIS A 52 -9.11 30.07 21.57
N ALA A 53 -10.11 29.51 20.88
CA ALA A 53 -9.96 29.07 19.51
C ALA A 53 -10.88 29.83 18.55
N ALA A 54 -10.39 30.11 17.35
CA ALA A 54 -11.22 30.64 16.27
C ALA A 54 -12.29 29.63 15.81
N ARG A 55 -11.97 28.33 15.86
CA ARG A 55 -12.88 27.23 15.53
C ARG A 55 -12.94 26.21 16.65
N ARG A 56 -14.11 25.66 16.92
CA ARG A 56 -14.31 24.51 17.82
C ARG A 56 -14.90 23.36 17.01
N ILE A 57 -14.24 22.22 17.06
CA ILE A 57 -14.68 20.99 16.39
C ILE A 57 -14.97 19.98 17.50
N ASP A 58 -16.24 19.77 17.80
CA ASP A 58 -16.68 18.75 18.75
C ASP A 58 -17.17 17.53 17.99
N LEU A 59 -16.42 16.43 18.14
CA LEU A 59 -16.69 15.16 17.49
C LEU A 59 -17.49 14.21 18.40
N GLY A 60 -18.07 14.72 19.49
CA GLY A 60 -19.03 14.00 20.34
C GLY A 60 -18.46 12.70 20.91
N GLU A 61 -19.20 11.60 20.71
CA GLU A 61 -18.88 10.28 21.28
C GLU A 61 -17.80 9.49 20.51
N SER A 62 -17.15 10.10 19.53
CA SER A 62 -16.14 9.46 18.67
C SER A 62 -14.78 9.27 19.35
N PHE A 63 -13.91 8.51 18.67
CA PHE A 63 -12.55 8.19 19.10
C PHE A 63 -11.55 8.73 18.09
N ILE A 64 -10.56 9.48 18.56
CA ILE A 64 -9.49 10.04 17.72
C ILE A 64 -8.20 9.23 17.89
N TYR A 65 -7.54 8.94 16.78
CA TYR A 65 -6.22 8.31 16.70
C TYR A 65 -5.27 9.19 15.87
N PRO A 66 -3.94 9.01 15.98
CA PRO A 66 -3.03 9.60 15.01
C PRO A 66 -3.43 9.14 13.61
N GLY A 67 -3.25 10.02 12.63
CA GLY A 67 -3.66 9.75 11.26
C GLY A 67 -3.03 8.46 10.76
N PHE A 68 -3.84 7.56 10.20
CA PHE A 68 -3.32 6.26 9.77
C PHE A 68 -2.35 6.43 8.61
N MET A 69 -1.31 5.61 8.62
CA MET A 69 -0.24 5.65 7.64
C MET A 69 -0.07 4.27 7.02
N ASP A 70 0.03 4.23 5.69
CA ASP A 70 0.44 3.02 4.98
C ASP A 70 1.96 3.07 4.70
N PRO A 71 2.80 2.25 5.36
CA PRO A 71 4.24 2.21 5.14
C PRO A 71 4.67 1.50 3.85
N HIS A 72 3.75 0.88 3.08
CA HIS A 72 4.02 0.25 1.79
C HIS A 72 2.76 0.12 0.93
N CYS A 73 2.68 0.92 -0.14
CA CYS A 73 1.62 0.79 -1.13
C CYS A 73 2.06 1.27 -2.52
N HIS A 74 1.16 1.16 -3.49
CA HIS A 74 1.33 1.66 -4.86
C HIS A 74 0.27 2.73 -5.15
N PHE A 75 0.40 3.89 -4.48
CA PHE A 75 -0.58 4.98 -4.47
C PHE A 75 -0.91 5.54 -5.86
N LEU A 76 0.10 5.84 -6.68
CA LEU A 76 -0.14 6.33 -8.04
C LEU A 76 -0.76 5.23 -8.92
N SER A 77 -0.28 3.99 -8.81
CA SER A 77 -0.84 2.85 -9.54
C SER A 77 -2.31 2.59 -9.17
N TYR A 78 -2.68 2.77 -7.90
CA TYR A 78 -4.07 2.76 -7.47
C TYR A 78 -4.89 3.87 -8.12
N GLY A 79 -4.36 5.11 -8.15
CA GLY A 79 -4.98 6.22 -8.87
C GLY A 79 -5.23 5.91 -10.35
N HIS A 80 -4.29 5.26 -11.03
CA HIS A 80 -4.48 4.79 -12.40
C HIS A 80 -5.51 3.67 -12.50
N LEU A 81 -5.55 2.73 -11.55
CA LEU A 81 -6.55 1.68 -11.50
C LEU A 81 -7.97 2.25 -11.38
N LEU A 82 -8.18 3.30 -10.58
CA LEU A 82 -9.47 3.99 -10.45
C LEU A 82 -9.94 4.63 -11.77
N ARG A 83 -9.04 4.85 -12.73
CA ARG A 83 -9.38 5.35 -14.07
C ARG A 83 -9.73 4.24 -15.05
N ARG A 84 -9.67 2.97 -14.66
CA ARG A 84 -10.10 1.84 -15.49
C ARG A 84 -11.55 1.49 -15.17
N ALA A 85 -12.25 0.93 -16.14
CA ALA A 85 -13.56 0.36 -15.91
C ALA A 85 -13.48 -0.80 -14.90
N TRP A 86 -14.32 -0.75 -13.86
CA TRP A 86 -14.44 -1.81 -12.87
C TRP A 86 -15.30 -2.96 -13.40
N LEU A 87 -14.67 -4.07 -13.76
CA LEU A 87 -15.32 -5.22 -14.39
C LEU A 87 -15.59 -6.37 -13.42
N PHE A 88 -15.23 -6.24 -12.14
CA PHE A 88 -15.52 -7.28 -11.15
C PHE A 88 -17.01 -7.49 -10.96
N GLY A 89 -17.39 -8.77 -10.79
CA GLY A 89 -18.75 -9.17 -10.49
C GLY A 89 -19.72 -9.10 -11.67
N THR A 90 -19.26 -8.76 -12.89
CA THR A 90 -20.06 -8.92 -14.11
C THR A 90 -20.51 -10.37 -14.25
N LYS A 91 -21.71 -10.57 -14.79
CA LYS A 91 -22.36 -11.88 -14.95
C LYS A 91 -22.33 -12.40 -16.38
N SER A 92 -21.90 -11.57 -17.33
CA SER A 92 -21.65 -11.97 -18.72
C SER A 92 -20.64 -11.05 -19.41
N TRP A 93 -20.24 -11.44 -20.64
CA TRP A 93 -19.40 -10.60 -21.48
C TRP A 93 -20.13 -9.34 -21.95
N GLU A 94 -21.42 -9.42 -22.25
CA GLU A 94 -22.26 -8.27 -22.63
C GLU A 94 -22.32 -7.24 -21.51
N GLU A 95 -22.49 -7.67 -20.25
CA GLU A 95 -22.44 -6.75 -19.11
C GLU A 95 -21.06 -6.10 -18.97
N THR A 96 -20.00 -6.86 -19.22
CA THR A 96 -18.63 -6.35 -19.22
C THR A 96 -18.42 -5.27 -20.28
N VAL A 97 -18.90 -5.49 -21.51
CA VAL A 97 -18.85 -4.49 -22.59
C VAL A 97 -19.75 -3.30 -22.28
N ALA A 98 -20.93 -3.50 -21.68
CA ALA A 98 -21.81 -2.40 -21.26
C ALA A 98 -21.13 -1.49 -20.21
N ARG A 99 -20.39 -2.05 -19.26
CA ARG A 99 -19.60 -1.26 -18.30
C ARG A 99 -18.45 -0.50 -18.97
N LEU A 100 -17.79 -1.08 -19.96
CA LEU A 100 -16.79 -0.38 -20.77
C LEU A 100 -17.41 0.79 -21.54
N VAL A 101 -18.62 0.63 -22.09
CA VAL A 101 -19.35 1.69 -22.79
C VAL A 101 -19.72 2.82 -21.82
N ALA A 102 -20.25 2.48 -20.64
CA ALA A 102 -20.55 3.46 -19.59
C ALA A 102 -19.29 4.21 -19.12
N HIS A 103 -18.17 3.50 -19.00
CA HIS A 103 -16.88 4.10 -18.66
C HIS A 103 -16.36 5.05 -19.75
N ARG A 104 -16.42 4.66 -21.02
CA ARG A 104 -16.02 5.51 -22.16
C ARG A 104 -16.82 6.80 -22.23
N ALA A 105 -18.12 6.76 -21.89
CA ALA A 105 -18.96 7.97 -21.84
C ALA A 105 -18.45 9.04 -20.86
N GLN A 106 -17.57 8.68 -19.92
CA GLN A 106 -17.01 9.56 -18.89
C GLN A 106 -15.49 9.75 -19.03
N SER A 107 -14.84 9.06 -19.99
CA SER A 107 -13.39 9.00 -20.11
C SER A 107 -12.91 9.52 -21.47
N VAL A 108 -11.99 10.48 -21.42
CA VAL A 108 -11.31 11.06 -22.59
C VAL A 108 -9.97 10.41 -22.89
N GLU A 109 -9.63 9.32 -22.19
CA GLU A 109 -8.37 8.60 -22.41
C GLU A 109 -8.27 8.05 -23.85
N PRO A 110 -7.06 7.97 -24.42
CA PRO A 110 -6.87 7.44 -25.77
C PRO A 110 -7.15 5.93 -25.87
N TRP A 111 -7.11 5.23 -24.73
CA TRP A 111 -7.39 3.80 -24.62
C TRP A 111 -8.50 3.54 -23.61
N ILE A 112 -9.40 2.63 -23.95
CA ILE A 112 -10.43 2.14 -23.02
C ILE A 112 -9.84 0.95 -22.28
N GLN A 113 -9.63 1.10 -20.98
CA GLN A 113 -9.07 0.06 -20.14
C GLN A 113 -10.11 -0.39 -19.13
N GLY A 114 -10.17 -1.69 -18.88
CA GLY A 114 -10.97 -2.27 -17.80
C GLY A 114 -10.25 -3.43 -17.13
N ARG A 115 -10.59 -3.71 -15.87
CA ARG A 115 -10.03 -4.85 -15.13
C ARG A 115 -11.10 -5.54 -14.29
N GLY A 116 -11.02 -6.88 -14.22
CA GLY A 116 -11.73 -7.65 -13.20
C GLY A 116 -12.78 -8.62 -13.71
N TRP A 117 -12.95 -8.77 -15.02
CA TRP A 117 -13.90 -9.75 -15.55
C TRP A 117 -13.42 -11.18 -15.23
N ASP A 118 -14.36 -12.08 -14.98
CA ASP A 118 -14.06 -13.49 -14.67
C ASP A 118 -15.14 -14.39 -15.27
N GLN A 119 -14.79 -15.04 -16.38
CA GLN A 119 -15.69 -15.97 -17.08
C GLN A 119 -16.11 -17.17 -16.22
N ASN A 120 -15.32 -17.54 -15.21
CA ASN A 120 -15.68 -18.64 -14.30
C ASN A 120 -16.91 -18.31 -13.44
N LYS A 121 -17.33 -17.05 -13.38
CA LYS A 121 -18.53 -16.60 -12.65
C LYS A 121 -19.75 -16.39 -13.57
N TRP A 122 -19.62 -16.67 -14.86
CA TRP A 122 -20.68 -16.53 -15.85
C TRP A 122 -21.38 -17.89 -16.08
N GLY A 123 -22.57 -17.85 -16.68
CA GLY A 123 -23.33 -19.08 -16.98
C GLY A 123 -22.61 -20.04 -17.94
N GLU A 124 -21.72 -19.50 -18.79
CA GLU A 124 -20.84 -20.27 -19.67
C GLU A 124 -19.39 -19.89 -19.38
N ALA A 125 -18.59 -20.84 -18.89
CA ALA A 125 -17.20 -20.60 -18.48
C ALA A 125 -16.21 -20.51 -19.65
N GLN A 126 -16.67 -20.07 -20.82
CA GLN A 126 -15.84 -19.92 -22.01
C GLN A 126 -15.22 -18.52 -22.05
N PHE A 127 -14.00 -18.44 -22.57
CA PHE A 127 -13.39 -17.15 -22.83
C PHE A 127 -14.15 -16.41 -23.93
N PRO A 128 -14.42 -15.10 -23.75
CA PRO A 128 -15.03 -14.29 -24.78
C PRO A 128 -14.05 -13.99 -25.91
N THR A 129 -14.61 -13.49 -27.01
CA THR A 129 -13.90 -13.00 -28.19
C THR A 129 -14.14 -11.50 -28.36
N ASN A 130 -13.37 -10.86 -29.22
CA ASN A 130 -13.33 -9.40 -29.33
C ASN A 130 -14.44 -8.77 -30.19
N GLU A 131 -15.35 -9.53 -30.80
CA GLU A 131 -16.37 -9.00 -31.71
C GLU A 131 -17.32 -8.02 -31.03
N LEU A 132 -17.67 -8.24 -29.75
CA LEU A 132 -18.47 -7.27 -29.00
C LEU A 132 -17.72 -5.95 -28.80
N LEU A 133 -16.42 -6.01 -28.54
CA LEU A 133 -15.59 -4.81 -28.40
C LEU A 133 -15.42 -4.11 -29.74
N ASP A 134 -15.21 -4.84 -30.83
CA ASP A 134 -15.09 -4.27 -32.17
C ASP A 134 -16.38 -3.56 -32.61
N ARG A 135 -17.55 -4.10 -32.26
CA ARG A 135 -18.83 -3.43 -32.51
C ARG A 135 -19.05 -2.19 -31.65
N ALA A 136 -18.69 -2.25 -30.37
CA ALA A 136 -18.88 -1.14 -29.44
C ALA A 136 -17.84 -0.01 -29.65
N PHE A 137 -16.64 -0.38 -30.07
CA PHE A 137 -15.45 0.48 -30.13
C PHE A 137 -14.67 0.22 -31.44
N PRO A 138 -15.22 0.59 -32.61
CA PRO A 138 -14.59 0.29 -33.90
C PRO A 138 -13.27 1.02 -34.15
N HIS A 139 -13.02 2.12 -33.42
CA HIS A 139 -11.86 2.99 -33.59
C HIS A 139 -11.06 3.22 -32.31
N ASP A 140 -11.68 3.03 -31.15
CA ASP A 140 -11.01 3.21 -29.85
C ASP A 140 -10.31 1.89 -29.47
N PRO A 141 -9.00 1.89 -29.20
CA PRO A 141 -8.32 0.69 -28.73
C PRO A 141 -8.80 0.32 -27.32
N VAL A 142 -9.16 -0.95 -27.13
CA VAL A 142 -9.68 -1.47 -25.86
C VAL A 142 -8.83 -2.63 -25.36
N LEU A 143 -8.48 -2.60 -24.08
CA LEU A 143 -7.86 -3.71 -23.37
C LEU A 143 -8.66 -4.01 -22.08
N ALA A 144 -9.38 -5.13 -22.08
CA ALA A 144 -10.13 -5.60 -20.92
C ALA A 144 -9.36 -6.74 -20.24
N ILE A 145 -8.78 -6.46 -19.07
CA ILE A 145 -7.92 -7.39 -18.32
C ILE A 145 -8.77 -8.26 -17.39
N ARG A 146 -8.51 -9.57 -17.40
CA ARG A 146 -9.16 -10.54 -16.52
C ARG A 146 -8.79 -10.28 -15.05
N VAL A 147 -9.60 -10.79 -14.13
CA VAL A 147 -9.38 -10.69 -12.68
C VAL A 147 -7.95 -11.04 -12.23
N ASP A 148 -7.33 -12.05 -12.85
CA ASP A 148 -5.99 -12.55 -12.49
C ASP A 148 -4.83 -11.73 -13.10
N GLY A 149 -5.11 -10.85 -14.07
CA GLY A 149 -4.07 -10.12 -14.81
C GLY A 149 -3.31 -10.93 -15.87
N HIS A 150 -3.50 -12.25 -15.93
CA HIS A 150 -2.81 -13.16 -16.85
C HIS A 150 -3.54 -13.35 -18.19
N ALA A 151 -4.77 -12.87 -18.30
CA ALA A 151 -5.51 -12.86 -19.55
C ALA A 151 -6.10 -11.48 -19.84
N ALA A 152 -6.29 -11.16 -21.12
CA ALA A 152 -7.03 -9.98 -21.55
C ALA A 152 -7.76 -10.22 -22.87
N ILE A 153 -8.82 -9.46 -23.11
CA ILE A 153 -9.41 -9.30 -24.45
C ILE A 153 -9.00 -7.93 -24.99
N ALA A 154 -8.32 -7.94 -26.13
CA ALA A 154 -7.99 -6.75 -26.91
C ALA A 154 -8.86 -6.70 -28.18
N ASN A 155 -9.43 -5.53 -28.48
CA ASN A 155 -10.15 -5.32 -29.73
C ASN A 155 -9.19 -5.20 -30.93
N SER A 156 -9.72 -5.25 -32.14
CA SER A 156 -8.93 -5.17 -33.38
C SER A 156 -8.10 -3.90 -33.46
N ALA A 157 -8.59 -2.76 -32.96
CA ALA A 157 -7.83 -1.51 -32.90
C ALA A 157 -6.61 -1.60 -31.95
N ALA A 158 -6.77 -2.22 -30.77
CA ALA A 158 -5.68 -2.45 -29.82
C ALA A 158 -4.63 -3.44 -30.37
N LEU A 159 -5.06 -4.53 -31.00
CA LEU A 159 -4.15 -5.49 -31.63
C LEU A 159 -3.35 -4.83 -32.76
N ALA A 160 -4.00 -4.02 -33.58
CA ALA A 160 -3.33 -3.28 -34.66
C ALA A 160 -2.30 -2.28 -34.11
N ALA A 161 -2.64 -1.55 -33.04
CA ALA A 161 -1.70 -0.64 -32.37
C ALA A 161 -0.48 -1.38 -31.81
N ALA A 162 -0.66 -2.62 -31.35
CA ALA A 162 0.43 -3.48 -30.86
C ALA A 162 1.22 -4.22 -31.96
N GLY A 163 0.80 -4.10 -33.23
CA GLY A 163 1.38 -4.83 -34.34
C GLY A 163 1.12 -6.35 -34.29
N ILE A 164 0.08 -6.78 -33.58
CA ILE A 164 -0.29 -8.19 -33.42
C ILE A 164 -1.18 -8.63 -34.58
N ASN A 165 -0.80 -9.74 -35.22
CA ASN A 165 -1.57 -10.41 -36.26
C ASN A 165 -1.49 -11.95 -36.11
N ALA A 166 -2.09 -12.70 -37.02
CA ALA A 166 -2.17 -14.16 -36.95
C ALA A 166 -0.81 -14.88 -36.98
N SER A 167 0.25 -14.22 -37.46
CA SER A 167 1.61 -14.77 -37.51
C SER A 167 2.51 -14.32 -36.34
N THR A 168 2.00 -13.46 -35.46
CA THR A 168 2.76 -12.96 -34.31
C THR A 168 2.95 -14.07 -33.28
N ALA A 169 4.20 -14.39 -32.98
CA ALA A 169 4.58 -15.27 -31.87
C ALA A 169 5.23 -14.44 -30.75
N ILE A 170 4.88 -14.74 -29.51
CA ILE A 170 5.38 -14.04 -28.31
C ILE A 170 5.93 -15.10 -27.37
N GLU A 171 7.21 -15.01 -27.03
CA GLU A 171 7.80 -15.92 -26.05
C GLU A 171 7.12 -15.75 -24.70
N GLY A 172 6.68 -16.85 -24.09
CA GLY A 172 5.94 -16.83 -22.82
C GLY A 172 4.55 -16.20 -22.90
N GLY A 173 3.97 -16.05 -24.09
CA GLY A 173 2.62 -15.50 -24.27
C GLY A 173 1.85 -16.20 -25.39
N THR A 174 0.52 -16.18 -25.31
CA THR A 174 -0.34 -16.81 -26.33
C THR A 174 -1.37 -15.83 -26.87
N ILE A 175 -1.59 -15.85 -28.18
CA ILE A 175 -2.67 -15.14 -28.87
C ILE A 175 -3.62 -16.21 -29.42
N ALA A 176 -4.87 -16.22 -28.96
CA ALA A 176 -5.84 -17.19 -29.45
C ALA A 176 -6.30 -16.82 -30.87
N LEU A 177 -6.38 -17.82 -31.75
CA LEU A 177 -6.80 -17.67 -33.14
C LEU A 177 -8.07 -18.48 -33.40
N SER A 178 -8.96 -17.93 -34.24
CA SER A 178 -10.11 -18.65 -34.81
C SER A 178 -10.19 -18.36 -36.30
N GLY A 179 -10.26 -19.41 -37.13
CA GLY A 179 -10.29 -19.27 -38.60
C GLY A 179 -9.07 -18.52 -39.16
N GLY A 180 -7.91 -18.61 -38.50
CA GLY A 180 -6.69 -17.89 -38.90
C GLY A 180 -6.68 -16.40 -38.57
N LYS A 181 -7.59 -15.91 -37.73
CA LYS A 181 -7.64 -14.52 -37.25
C LYS A 181 -7.51 -14.46 -35.73
N PRO A 182 -6.81 -13.46 -35.16
CA PRO A 182 -6.82 -13.24 -33.72
C PRO A 182 -8.23 -13.02 -33.18
N THR A 183 -8.59 -13.71 -32.11
CA THR A 183 -9.88 -13.54 -31.42
C THR A 183 -9.86 -12.40 -30.39
N GLY A 184 -8.70 -11.79 -30.19
CA GLY A 184 -8.44 -10.79 -29.16
C GLY A 184 -8.09 -11.35 -27.78
N LEU A 185 -8.24 -12.65 -27.54
CA LEU A 185 -7.79 -13.27 -26.29
C LEU A 185 -6.26 -13.39 -26.27
N LEU A 186 -5.66 -12.76 -25.26
CA LEU A 186 -4.23 -12.71 -25.00
C LEU A 186 -3.94 -13.35 -23.64
N LEU A 187 -2.88 -14.15 -23.55
CA LEU A 187 -2.42 -14.79 -22.31
C LEU A 187 -0.96 -14.41 -22.02
N ASP A 188 -0.67 -14.18 -20.74
CA ASP A 188 0.66 -13.90 -20.19
C ASP A 188 1.40 -12.78 -20.94
N ASN A 189 2.61 -13.02 -21.46
CA ASN A 189 3.42 -11.99 -22.10
C ASN A 189 2.73 -11.35 -23.33
N ALA A 190 1.71 -11.99 -23.90
CA ALA A 190 0.91 -11.38 -24.96
C ALA A 190 0.05 -10.21 -24.46
N VAL A 191 -0.40 -10.25 -23.20
CA VAL A 191 -1.07 -9.13 -22.53
C VAL A 191 -0.10 -7.96 -22.39
N ASP A 192 1.12 -8.25 -21.93
CA ASP A 192 2.16 -7.25 -21.72
C ASP A 192 2.53 -6.54 -23.02
N ARG A 193 2.65 -7.28 -24.12
CA ARG A 193 2.92 -6.71 -25.45
C ARG A 193 1.91 -5.65 -25.87
N VAL A 194 0.62 -5.82 -25.57
CA VAL A 194 -0.38 -4.78 -25.83
C VAL A 194 -0.30 -3.66 -24.80
N ARG A 195 -0.12 -3.99 -23.52
CA ARG A 195 0.00 -3.00 -22.44
C ARG A 195 1.13 -2.01 -22.68
N GLU A 196 2.27 -2.46 -23.20
CA GLU A 196 3.43 -1.63 -23.55
C GLU A 196 3.15 -0.61 -24.67
N THR A 197 2.10 -0.82 -25.46
CA THR A 197 1.70 0.11 -26.54
C THR A 197 0.73 1.19 -26.08
N ILE A 198 0.19 1.05 -24.86
CA ILE A 198 -0.64 2.09 -24.25
C ILE A 198 0.27 3.28 -23.93
N PRO A 199 -0.01 4.49 -24.45
CA PRO A 199 0.78 5.67 -24.14
C PRO A 199 0.85 5.89 -22.62
N PRO A 200 2.02 6.29 -22.09
CA PRO A 200 2.11 6.68 -20.70
C PRO A 200 1.15 7.85 -20.42
N PRO A 201 0.54 7.90 -19.22
CA PRO A 201 -0.38 8.98 -18.87
C PRO A 201 0.35 10.33 -18.90
N ASP A 202 -0.31 11.37 -19.41
CA ASP A 202 0.20 12.73 -19.30
C ASP A 202 0.07 13.24 -17.85
N GLU A 203 0.68 14.40 -17.58
CA GLU A 203 0.65 15.01 -16.25
C GLU A 203 -0.77 15.32 -15.77
N ALA A 204 -1.67 15.75 -16.65
CA ALA A 204 -3.04 16.07 -16.27
C ALA A 204 -3.78 14.81 -15.79
N THR A 205 -3.61 13.69 -16.50
CA THR A 205 -4.14 12.38 -16.12
C THR A 205 -3.55 11.88 -14.81
N MET A 206 -2.23 12.01 -14.59
CA MET A 206 -1.60 11.67 -13.32
C MET A 206 -2.13 12.51 -12.15
N ARG A 207 -2.32 13.82 -12.34
CA ARG A 207 -2.91 14.70 -11.31
C ARG A 207 -4.30 14.24 -10.93
N GLN A 208 -5.16 13.92 -11.91
CA GLN A 208 -6.50 13.42 -11.62
C GLN A 208 -6.49 12.05 -10.92
N ALA A 209 -5.58 11.15 -11.31
CA ALA A 209 -5.38 9.86 -10.65
C ALA A 209 -5.02 10.03 -9.17
N LEU A 210 -4.05 10.91 -8.86
CA LEU A 210 -3.62 11.20 -7.49
C LEU A 210 -4.73 11.83 -6.64
N LEU A 211 -5.49 12.77 -7.22
CA LEU A 211 -6.62 13.39 -6.51
C LEU A 211 -7.74 12.39 -6.22
N ALA A 212 -8.00 11.44 -7.13
CA ALA A 212 -8.96 10.36 -6.88
C ALA A 212 -8.46 9.41 -5.78
N ALA A 213 -7.21 8.98 -5.87
CA ALA A 213 -6.59 8.12 -4.87
C ALA A 213 -6.57 8.77 -3.48
N GLN A 214 -6.22 10.06 -3.36
CA GLN A 214 -6.20 10.74 -2.06
C GLN A 214 -7.59 10.80 -1.42
N ARG A 215 -8.65 11.05 -2.21
CA ARG A 215 -10.02 11.12 -1.68
C ARG A 215 -10.41 9.80 -1.05
N ASN A 216 -10.13 8.69 -1.73
CA ASN A 216 -10.42 7.36 -1.21
C ASN A 216 -9.55 7.03 0.02
N CYS A 217 -8.27 7.42 0.01
CA CYS A 217 -7.39 7.26 1.17
C CYS A 217 -7.91 8.01 2.40
N PHE A 218 -8.33 9.27 2.26
CA PHE A 218 -8.91 10.02 3.38
C PHE A 218 -10.22 9.41 3.88
N ALA A 219 -11.07 8.91 2.97
CA ALA A 219 -12.28 8.18 3.36
C ALA A 219 -11.98 6.88 4.12
N ALA A 220 -10.82 6.26 3.86
CA ALA A 220 -10.30 5.11 4.60
C ALA A 220 -9.50 5.49 5.86
N GLY A 221 -9.38 6.78 6.19
CA GLY A 221 -8.64 7.27 7.35
C GLY A 221 -7.12 7.40 7.16
N LEU A 222 -6.60 7.19 5.94
CA LEU A 222 -5.18 7.36 5.62
C LEU A 222 -4.83 8.84 5.45
N THR A 223 -3.84 9.31 6.21
CA THR A 223 -3.29 10.68 6.08
C THR A 223 -1.92 10.70 5.41
N SER A 224 -1.23 9.55 5.41
CA SER A 224 0.09 9.38 4.79
C SER A 224 0.22 8.02 4.12
N VAL A 225 1.02 7.95 3.05
CA VAL A 225 1.27 6.73 2.28
C VAL A 225 2.75 6.66 1.88
N SER A 226 3.26 5.45 1.70
CA SER A 226 4.62 5.21 1.22
C SER A 226 4.56 4.56 -0.16
N ASN A 227 4.73 5.38 -1.20
CA ASN A 227 4.57 4.96 -2.59
C ASN A 227 5.83 4.22 -3.08
N ALA A 228 5.69 2.91 -3.31
CA ALA A 228 6.78 2.04 -3.71
C ALA A 228 7.02 2.07 -5.23
N GLY A 229 8.29 2.20 -5.63
CA GLY A 229 8.70 2.17 -7.04
C GLY A 229 8.39 3.47 -7.78
N THR A 230 8.58 4.61 -7.11
CA THR A 230 8.30 5.95 -7.64
C THR A 230 9.36 6.36 -8.67
N GLU A 231 8.94 6.79 -9.84
CA GLU A 231 9.83 7.40 -10.84
C GLU A 231 10.12 8.88 -10.53
N TRP A 232 11.23 9.42 -11.03
CA TRP A 232 11.64 10.78 -10.68
C TRP A 232 10.64 11.86 -11.07
N HIS A 233 10.08 11.73 -12.28
CA HIS A 233 9.09 12.68 -12.78
C HIS A 233 7.79 12.65 -11.95
N GLU A 234 7.42 11.49 -11.39
CA GLU A 234 6.30 11.34 -10.47
C GLU A 234 6.58 12.01 -9.13
N ALA A 235 7.76 11.80 -8.55
CA ALA A 235 8.16 12.46 -7.31
C ALA A 235 8.15 14.00 -7.44
N ARG A 236 8.63 14.52 -8.57
CA ARG A 236 8.54 15.96 -8.90
C ARG A 236 7.11 16.43 -9.08
N LEU A 237 6.19 15.59 -9.57
CA LEU A 237 4.78 15.91 -9.64
C LEU A 237 4.15 15.98 -8.24
N PHE A 238 4.48 15.04 -7.36
CA PHE A 238 4.01 15.07 -5.96
C PHE A 238 4.45 16.36 -5.26
N GLU A 239 5.72 16.75 -5.44
CA GLU A 239 6.27 18.00 -4.91
C GLU A 239 5.49 19.23 -5.41
N ARG A 240 5.26 19.33 -6.74
CA ARG A 240 4.50 20.45 -7.34
C ARG A 240 3.08 20.52 -6.80
N MET A 241 2.36 19.41 -6.82
CA MET A 241 0.98 19.35 -6.33
C MET A 241 0.86 19.62 -4.82
N GLY A 242 1.89 19.25 -4.06
CA GLY A 242 2.00 19.60 -2.64
C GLY A 242 2.19 21.11 -2.43
N GLY A 243 3.06 21.76 -3.22
CA GLY A 243 3.26 23.21 -3.21
C GLY A 243 2.03 24.01 -3.67
N GLU A 244 1.22 23.44 -4.56
CA GLU A 244 -0.09 23.97 -4.97
C GLU A 244 -1.20 23.74 -3.93
N ALA A 245 -0.91 23.02 -2.83
CA ALA A 245 -1.86 22.62 -1.79
C ALA A 245 -3.05 21.76 -2.29
N VAL A 246 -2.95 21.15 -3.47
CA VAL A 246 -4.00 20.27 -4.02
C VAL A 246 -3.82 18.80 -3.62
N LEU A 247 -2.56 18.35 -3.48
CA LEU A 247 -2.24 17.03 -2.94
C LEU A 247 -1.96 17.15 -1.45
N SER A 248 -2.97 16.86 -0.64
CA SER A 248 -2.91 16.99 0.81
C SER A 248 -2.37 15.75 1.51
N ILE A 249 -2.52 14.56 0.91
CA ILE A 249 -1.96 13.35 1.51
C ILE A 249 -0.43 13.44 1.53
N ARG A 250 0.20 12.93 2.59
CA ARG A 250 1.65 12.98 2.72
C ARG A 250 2.28 11.72 2.12
N ILE A 251 3.37 11.88 1.39
CA ILE A 251 3.97 10.80 0.61
C ILE A 251 5.41 10.58 1.03
N TYR A 252 5.73 9.34 1.41
CA TYR A 252 7.09 8.84 1.45
C TYR A 252 7.37 8.11 0.13
N ALA A 253 8.15 8.71 -0.77
CA ALA A 253 8.44 8.12 -2.08
C ALA A 253 9.65 7.18 -1.97
N MET A 254 9.43 5.89 -2.29
CA MET A 254 10.50 4.92 -2.47
C MET A 254 10.88 4.90 -3.95
N LEU A 255 12.00 5.54 -4.30
CA LEU A 255 12.38 5.73 -5.69
C LEU A 255 12.80 4.42 -6.36
N ALA A 256 12.50 4.30 -7.65
CA ALA A 256 13.17 3.32 -8.49
C ALA A 256 14.70 3.61 -8.49
N PRO A 257 15.58 2.59 -8.41
CA PRO A 257 17.03 2.75 -8.35
C PRO A 257 17.62 2.96 -9.74
N THR A 258 17.04 3.84 -10.55
CA THR A 258 17.60 4.20 -11.86
C THR A 258 18.97 4.85 -11.67
N LYS A 259 19.82 4.76 -12.70
CA LYS A 259 21.16 5.37 -12.65
C LYS A 259 21.07 6.86 -12.33
N GLU A 260 20.13 7.55 -12.97
CA GLU A 260 19.87 8.97 -12.82
C GLU A 260 19.47 9.32 -11.37
N ASN A 261 18.56 8.53 -10.77
CA ASN A 261 18.11 8.75 -9.40
C ASN A 261 19.26 8.55 -8.40
N ILE A 262 20.02 7.47 -8.59
CA ILE A 262 21.16 7.14 -7.74
C ILE A 262 22.22 8.24 -7.81
N GLU A 263 22.60 8.67 -9.01
CA GLU A 263 23.63 9.71 -9.20
C GLU A 263 23.19 11.07 -8.63
N PHE A 264 21.92 11.45 -8.84
CA PHE A 264 21.38 12.70 -8.30
C PHE A 264 21.39 12.70 -6.77
N PHE A 265 20.83 11.66 -6.14
CA PHE A 265 20.71 11.58 -4.68
C PHE A 265 22.00 11.23 -3.96
N ALA A 266 22.98 10.65 -4.65
CA ALA A 266 24.35 10.54 -4.14
C ALA A 266 24.99 11.91 -3.88
N LEU A 267 24.59 12.95 -4.63
CA LEU A 267 25.11 14.31 -4.49
C LEU A 267 24.22 15.20 -3.60
N SER A 268 22.90 15.09 -3.72
CA SER A 268 21.94 15.98 -3.04
C SER A 268 21.50 15.50 -1.65
N GLY A 269 21.63 14.20 -1.36
CA GLY A 269 21.15 13.60 -0.12
C GLY A 269 19.62 13.56 0.00
N PRO A 270 19.07 13.03 1.12
CA PRO A 270 17.63 12.85 1.26
C PRO A 270 16.86 14.17 1.28
N LEU A 271 15.64 14.14 0.73
CA LEU A 271 14.69 15.25 0.82
C LEU A 271 13.64 14.92 1.88
N ALA A 272 13.42 15.81 2.84
CA ALA A 272 12.39 15.68 3.86
C ALA A 272 11.59 16.98 3.96
N GLY A 273 10.44 17.02 3.28
CA GLY A 273 9.52 18.14 3.27
C GLY A 273 8.25 17.87 4.08
N GLU A 274 7.36 18.85 4.14
CA GLU A 274 6.07 18.69 4.81
C GLU A 274 5.20 17.59 4.15
N ARG A 275 5.09 17.62 2.82
CA ARG A 275 4.20 16.76 2.03
C ARG A 275 4.90 15.57 1.39
N LEU A 276 6.20 15.69 1.12
CA LEU A 276 6.98 14.68 0.40
C LEU A 276 8.29 14.42 1.13
N THR A 277 8.58 13.15 1.36
CA THR A 277 9.86 12.65 1.83
C THR A 277 10.42 11.70 0.77
N ILE A 278 11.68 11.91 0.37
CA ILE A 278 12.43 11.06 -0.54
C ILE A 278 13.71 10.62 0.16
N ARG A 279 13.71 9.37 0.64
CA ARG A 279 14.83 8.83 1.41
C ARG A 279 15.01 7.32 1.24
N SER A 280 14.43 6.71 0.20
CA SER A 280 14.63 5.27 -0.04
C SER A 280 14.69 4.92 -1.52
N PHE A 281 15.31 3.77 -1.78
CA PHE A 281 15.19 3.05 -3.05
C PHE A 281 14.38 1.77 -2.87
N LYS A 282 13.48 1.47 -3.82
CA LYS A 282 12.69 0.23 -3.88
C LYS A 282 13.34 -0.76 -4.86
N MET A 283 13.64 -1.97 -4.41
CA MET A 283 14.06 -3.09 -5.25
C MET A 283 13.18 -4.33 -5.03
N PHE A 284 13.27 -5.30 -5.95
CA PHE A 284 12.53 -6.55 -5.90
C PHE A 284 13.50 -7.72 -5.98
N ALA A 285 13.54 -8.56 -4.94
CA ALA A 285 14.43 -9.71 -4.89
C ALA A 285 13.85 -10.93 -5.61
N ASP A 286 12.53 -11.13 -5.53
CA ASP A 286 11.82 -12.25 -6.13
C ASP A 286 10.40 -11.84 -6.60
N GLY A 287 9.55 -12.83 -6.87
CA GLY A 287 8.13 -12.65 -7.16
C GLY A 287 7.21 -13.04 -6.00
N ALA A 288 5.94 -13.31 -6.30
CA ALA A 288 4.93 -13.63 -5.28
C ALA A 288 4.79 -15.13 -4.99
N LEU A 289 4.34 -15.47 -3.79
CA LEU A 289 4.16 -16.87 -3.37
C LEU A 289 3.01 -17.54 -4.15
N GLY A 290 1.90 -16.84 -4.35
CA GLY A 290 0.69 -17.37 -4.99
C GLY A 290 0.92 -17.90 -6.42
N SER A 291 1.70 -17.15 -7.21
CA SER A 291 2.08 -17.46 -8.60
C SER A 291 3.33 -18.36 -8.73
N ARG A 292 3.89 -18.82 -7.60
CA ARG A 292 5.15 -19.58 -7.54
C ARG A 292 6.38 -18.83 -8.04
N GLY A 293 6.35 -17.49 -7.95
CA GLY A 293 7.45 -16.62 -8.32
C GLY A 293 8.43 -16.34 -7.18
N ALA A 294 7.99 -16.45 -5.93
CA ALA A 294 8.82 -16.22 -4.75
C ALA A 294 9.97 -17.23 -4.67
N ARG A 295 11.17 -16.76 -4.34
CA ARG A 295 12.39 -17.58 -4.38
C ARG A 295 12.56 -18.33 -3.06
N LEU A 296 12.43 -19.66 -3.12
CA LEU A 296 12.48 -20.54 -1.94
C LEU A 296 13.85 -21.23 -1.78
N LEU A 297 14.18 -21.60 -0.53
CA LEU A 297 15.34 -22.44 -0.21
C LEU A 297 15.15 -23.89 -0.63
N GLU A 298 13.90 -24.35 -0.64
CA GLU A 298 13.48 -25.70 -0.97
C GLU A 298 12.32 -25.62 -1.99
N PRO A 299 12.15 -26.60 -2.90
CA PRO A 299 11.13 -26.51 -3.95
C PRO A 299 9.71 -26.29 -3.41
N TYR A 300 8.84 -25.69 -4.23
CA TYR A 300 7.41 -25.62 -3.95
C TYR A 300 6.84 -27.02 -3.71
N ALA A 301 6.00 -27.15 -2.68
CA ALA A 301 5.42 -28.44 -2.29
C ALA A 301 4.43 -28.96 -3.34
N ASP A 302 3.74 -28.05 -4.04
CA ASP A 302 2.78 -28.37 -5.10
C ASP A 302 3.35 -28.23 -6.53
N ASP A 303 4.64 -27.93 -6.67
CA ASP A 303 5.34 -27.84 -7.95
C ASP A 303 6.81 -28.32 -7.80
N PRO A 304 7.02 -29.65 -7.73
CA PRO A 304 8.34 -30.21 -7.46
C PRO A 304 9.38 -29.80 -8.50
N GLY A 305 10.52 -29.28 -8.02
CA GLY A 305 11.61 -28.80 -8.87
C GLY A 305 11.56 -27.29 -9.18
N ASN A 306 10.41 -26.64 -8.94
CA ASN A 306 10.31 -25.19 -9.00
C ASN A 306 10.78 -24.58 -7.67
N LEU A 307 11.71 -23.62 -7.76
CA LEU A 307 12.24 -22.87 -6.62
C LEU A 307 11.83 -21.38 -6.64
N GLY A 308 11.02 -20.96 -7.61
CA GLY A 308 10.80 -19.56 -7.96
C GLY A 308 12.05 -18.90 -8.55
N LEU A 309 12.01 -17.59 -8.70
CA LEU A 309 13.04 -16.83 -9.41
C LEU A 309 13.54 -15.63 -8.60
N PHE A 310 14.83 -15.32 -8.77
CA PHE A 310 15.32 -14.00 -8.42
C PHE A 310 14.94 -13.02 -9.54
N THR A 311 14.46 -11.83 -9.17
CA THR A 311 14.09 -10.75 -10.11
C THR A 311 15.16 -9.65 -10.18
N LEU A 312 16.21 -9.74 -9.34
CA LEU A 312 17.38 -8.86 -9.37
C LEU A 312 18.69 -9.64 -9.53
N ASP A 313 19.73 -8.91 -9.93
CA ASP A 313 21.12 -9.34 -9.82
C ASP A 313 21.67 -8.99 -8.42
N PRO A 314 22.16 -9.98 -7.62
CA PRO A 314 22.81 -9.73 -6.34
C PRO A 314 23.92 -8.66 -6.35
N ALA A 315 24.67 -8.57 -7.45
CA ALA A 315 25.72 -7.57 -7.60
C ALA A 315 25.13 -6.16 -7.74
N GLU A 316 23.97 -6.03 -8.40
CA GLU A 316 23.25 -4.77 -8.50
C GLU A 316 22.66 -4.36 -7.15
N LEU A 317 22.07 -5.30 -6.39
CA LEU A 317 21.61 -5.02 -5.03
C LEU A 317 22.76 -4.51 -4.14
N ASP A 318 23.93 -5.14 -4.19
CA ASP A 318 25.11 -4.70 -3.45
C ASP A 318 25.56 -3.28 -3.85
N ARG A 319 25.57 -3.02 -5.17
CA ARG A 319 25.94 -1.70 -5.72
C ARG A 319 25.01 -0.62 -5.19
N VAL A 320 23.70 -0.83 -5.22
CA VAL A 320 22.70 0.14 -4.74
C VAL A 320 22.79 0.29 -3.23
N CYS A 321 22.95 -0.80 -2.46
CA CYS A 321 23.14 -0.76 -1.00
C CYS A 321 24.33 0.13 -0.60
N ARG A 322 25.48 -0.02 -1.28
CA ARG A 322 26.67 0.80 -1.04
C ARG A 322 26.38 2.28 -1.26
N VAL A 323 25.67 2.64 -2.33
CA VAL A 323 25.31 4.05 -2.60
C VAL A 323 24.31 4.55 -1.56
N ALA A 324 23.27 3.77 -1.25
CA ALA A 324 22.27 4.14 -0.26
C ALA A 324 22.90 4.42 1.11
N LYS A 325 23.84 3.58 1.56
CA LYS A 325 24.62 3.81 2.78
C LYS A 325 25.39 5.13 2.70
N ALA A 326 26.08 5.39 1.59
CA ALA A 326 26.90 6.59 1.42
C ALA A 326 26.08 7.89 1.40
N CYS A 327 24.86 7.88 0.88
CA CYS A 327 23.99 9.06 0.83
C CYS A 327 22.90 9.11 1.93
N GLY A 328 22.94 8.19 2.92
CA GLY A 328 21.97 8.18 4.02
C GLY A 328 20.54 7.79 3.62
N PHE A 329 20.41 7.06 2.51
CA PHE A 329 19.18 6.47 2.02
C PHE A 329 18.90 5.11 2.65
N GLN A 330 17.62 4.82 2.78
CA GLN A 330 17.08 3.53 3.18
C GLN A 330 16.98 2.60 1.96
N MET A 331 17.25 1.31 2.16
CA MET A 331 16.91 0.27 1.19
C MET A 331 15.58 -0.36 1.57
N ASN A 332 14.65 -0.42 0.62
CA ASN A 332 13.34 -1.05 0.79
C ASN A 332 13.23 -2.17 -0.25
N VAL A 333 13.52 -3.41 0.15
CA VAL A 333 13.64 -4.52 -0.80
C VAL A 333 12.50 -5.50 -0.59
N HIS A 334 11.69 -5.72 -1.63
CA HIS A 334 10.70 -6.79 -1.66
C HIS A 334 11.40 -8.15 -1.60
N ALA A 335 11.04 -8.96 -0.61
CA ALA A 335 11.44 -10.36 -0.53
C ALA A 335 10.34 -11.18 0.15
N ILE A 336 9.69 -12.05 -0.63
CA ILE A 336 8.62 -12.92 -0.14
C ILE A 336 9.17 -14.30 0.26
N GLY A 337 9.97 -14.91 -0.60
CA GLY A 337 10.54 -16.23 -0.38
C GLY A 337 11.69 -16.24 0.63
N ASP A 338 11.89 -17.36 1.32
CA ASP A 338 12.91 -17.49 2.36
C ASP A 338 14.35 -17.41 1.81
N ALA A 339 14.59 -17.84 0.57
CA ALA A 339 15.87 -17.65 -0.09
C ALA A 339 16.09 -16.19 -0.56
N ALA A 340 15.02 -15.48 -0.94
CA ALA A 340 15.10 -14.05 -1.24
C ALA A 340 15.43 -13.24 0.03
N ALA A 341 14.73 -13.50 1.13
CA ALA A 341 15.00 -12.84 2.42
C ALA A 341 16.45 -13.08 2.87
N ARG A 342 16.94 -14.33 2.76
CA ARG A 342 18.34 -14.68 3.06
C ARG A 342 19.33 -13.89 2.20
N LEU A 343 19.13 -13.84 0.88
CA LEU A 343 19.99 -13.07 -0.02
C LEU A 343 20.04 -11.60 0.38
N VAL A 344 18.89 -10.97 0.64
CA VAL A 344 18.84 -9.56 1.03
C VAL A 344 19.59 -9.32 2.35
N LEU A 345 19.39 -10.18 3.35
CA LEU A 345 20.11 -10.12 4.62
C LEU A 345 21.63 -10.33 4.43
N ASP A 346 22.05 -11.25 3.55
CA ASP A 346 23.47 -11.49 3.22
C ASP A 346 24.11 -10.24 2.62
N VAL A 347 23.42 -9.56 1.71
CA VAL A 347 23.92 -8.30 1.15
C VAL A 347 23.93 -7.21 2.21
N TYR A 348 22.84 -7.04 2.96
CA TYR A 348 22.72 -6.02 4.00
C TYR A 348 23.81 -6.16 5.08
N GLU A 349 24.16 -7.38 5.48
CA GLU A 349 25.20 -7.65 6.48
C GLU A 349 26.60 -7.14 6.06
N ARG A 350 26.85 -6.95 4.76
CA ARG A 350 28.10 -6.34 4.26
C ARG A 350 28.14 -4.82 4.47
N HIS A 351 26.98 -4.18 4.63
CA HIS A 351 26.85 -2.73 4.69
C HIS A 351 26.36 -2.24 6.06
N LEU A 352 25.58 -3.03 6.79
CA LEU A 352 24.96 -2.65 8.05
C LEU A 352 25.80 -3.10 9.24
N GLU A 353 26.07 -2.16 10.13
CA GLU A 353 26.76 -2.42 11.40
C GLU A 353 25.74 -2.54 12.53
N ARG A 354 26.08 -3.27 13.60
CA ARG A 354 25.19 -3.40 14.77
C ARG A 354 24.91 -2.02 15.37
N GLY A 355 23.63 -1.70 15.56
CA GLY A 355 23.20 -0.41 16.12
C GLY A 355 23.16 0.73 15.12
N ASN A 356 23.26 0.46 13.81
CA ASN A 356 22.97 1.46 12.77
C ASN A 356 21.51 1.96 12.88
N ASP A 357 21.26 3.17 12.36
CA ASP A 357 19.91 3.74 12.18
C ASP A 357 19.63 4.06 10.71
N LEU A 358 20.13 3.23 9.79
CA LEU A 358 19.82 3.36 8.35
C LEU A 358 18.41 2.88 8.03
N ARG A 359 17.79 2.13 8.96
CA ARG A 359 16.40 1.67 8.94
C ARG A 359 16.07 0.82 7.71
N TRP A 360 17.03 0.15 7.09
CA TRP A 360 16.76 -0.64 5.88
C TRP A 360 15.67 -1.68 6.15
N ARG A 361 14.82 -1.89 5.15
CA ARG A 361 13.63 -2.72 5.25
C ARG A 361 13.74 -3.93 4.35
N ILE A 362 13.12 -5.01 4.82
CA ILE A 362 12.63 -6.06 3.95
C ILE A 362 11.12 -5.90 3.89
N GLU A 363 10.63 -5.62 2.69
CA GLU A 363 9.21 -5.54 2.41
C GLU A 363 8.64 -6.95 2.29
N HIS A 364 7.44 -7.12 2.82
CA HIS A 364 6.72 -8.37 3.02
C HIS A 364 7.30 -9.23 4.13
N ALA A 365 8.57 -9.67 3.98
CA ALA A 365 9.20 -10.64 4.88
C ALA A 365 8.25 -11.84 5.15
N GLN A 366 7.59 -12.31 4.09
CA GLN A 366 6.46 -13.23 4.20
C GLN A 366 6.90 -14.62 4.64
N LEU A 367 8.00 -15.14 4.08
CA LEU A 367 8.67 -16.36 4.51
C LEU A 367 10.06 -16.02 5.06
N VAL A 368 10.31 -16.36 6.33
CA VAL A 368 11.60 -16.16 6.98
C VAL A 368 12.05 -17.46 7.62
N HIS A 369 13.24 -17.93 7.24
CA HIS A 369 13.85 -19.12 7.81
C HIS A 369 14.32 -18.86 9.24
N ASP A 370 14.32 -19.90 10.10
CA ASP A 370 14.71 -19.78 11.51
C ASP A 370 16.11 -19.18 11.71
N ASP A 371 17.08 -19.63 10.91
CA ASP A 371 18.46 -19.08 10.91
C ASP A 371 18.54 -17.59 10.52
N ASP A 372 17.57 -17.09 9.77
CA ASP A 372 17.56 -15.72 9.26
C ASP A 372 16.80 -14.75 10.19
N LEU A 373 15.90 -15.25 11.03
CA LEU A 373 15.11 -14.43 11.94
C LEU A 373 15.97 -13.57 12.89
N PRO A 374 17.01 -14.07 13.59
CA PRO A 374 17.83 -13.25 14.48
C PRO A 374 18.62 -12.14 13.77
N ARG A 375 18.74 -12.23 12.43
CA ARG A 375 19.49 -11.27 11.62
C ARG A 375 18.75 -9.93 11.54
N PHE A 376 17.42 -9.92 11.59
CA PHE A 376 16.63 -8.69 11.64
C PHE A 376 17.05 -7.81 12.82
N GLY A 377 17.07 -8.37 14.03
CA GLY A 377 17.48 -7.66 15.25
C GLY A 377 18.97 -7.33 15.29
N ARG A 378 19.83 -8.25 14.83
CA ARG A 378 21.29 -8.04 14.78
C ARG A 378 21.66 -6.87 13.86
N LEU A 379 21.02 -6.77 12.70
CA LEU A 379 21.31 -5.78 11.66
C LEU A 379 20.44 -4.53 11.77
N GLY A 380 19.43 -4.50 12.64
CA GLY A 380 18.46 -3.40 12.74
C GLY A 380 17.58 -3.26 11.49
N VAL A 381 17.34 -4.38 10.79
CA VAL A 381 16.51 -4.40 9.57
C VAL A 381 15.05 -4.43 9.97
N ILE A 382 14.25 -3.54 9.40
CA ILE A 382 12.84 -3.41 9.72
C ILE A 382 12.03 -4.41 8.88
N PRO A 383 11.23 -5.29 9.51
CA PRO A 383 10.21 -6.04 8.82
C PRO A 383 9.04 -5.10 8.49
N SER A 384 8.81 -4.88 7.19
CA SER A 384 7.68 -4.09 6.67
C SER A 384 6.64 -5.07 6.12
N ILE A 385 5.68 -5.45 6.97
CA ILE A 385 4.75 -6.56 6.74
C ILE A 385 3.42 -6.08 6.17
N GLN A 386 2.62 -7.02 5.66
CA GLN A 386 1.23 -6.80 5.28
C GLN A 386 0.39 -7.87 5.96
N THR A 387 -0.31 -7.50 7.03
CA THR A 387 -1.07 -8.49 7.81
C THR A 387 -2.19 -9.11 7.01
N THR A 388 -2.86 -8.32 6.15
CA THR A 388 -3.90 -8.77 5.21
C THR A 388 -3.44 -9.91 4.30
N HIS A 389 -2.19 -9.92 3.82
CA HIS A 389 -1.67 -11.03 3.02
C HIS A 389 -1.80 -12.36 3.76
N ALA A 390 -1.60 -12.40 5.07
CA ALA A 390 -1.73 -13.65 5.81
C ALA A 390 -3.14 -14.22 5.77
N THR A 391 -4.16 -13.38 5.79
CA THR A 391 -5.57 -13.78 5.76
C THR A 391 -6.06 -14.04 4.34
N SER A 392 -5.54 -13.31 3.34
CA SER A 392 -5.78 -13.59 1.92
C SER A 392 -5.12 -14.90 1.46
N ASP A 393 -3.95 -15.22 2.02
CA ASP A 393 -3.12 -16.35 1.60
C ASP A 393 -3.38 -17.64 2.40
N MET A 394 -4.09 -17.56 3.53
CA MET A 394 -4.24 -18.68 4.49
C MET A 394 -4.83 -19.94 3.88
N GLY A 395 -5.71 -19.81 2.88
CA GLY A 395 -6.39 -20.93 2.24
C GLY A 395 -5.48 -21.77 1.33
N TRP A 396 -4.31 -21.25 0.95
CA TRP A 396 -3.43 -21.91 -0.01
C TRP A 396 -1.94 -21.90 0.35
N THR A 397 -1.49 -21.11 1.33
CA THR A 397 -0.06 -21.04 1.72
C THR A 397 0.52 -22.42 2.02
N GLU A 398 -0.20 -23.25 2.79
CA GLU A 398 0.25 -24.61 3.12
C GLU A 398 0.41 -25.49 1.87
N SER A 399 -0.43 -25.32 0.85
CA SER A 399 -0.25 -26.07 -0.40
C SER A 399 1.05 -25.69 -1.14
N ARG A 400 1.47 -24.42 -1.05
CA ARG A 400 2.69 -23.92 -1.71
C ARG A 400 3.97 -24.39 -1.01
N ILE A 401 4.01 -24.34 0.31
CA ILE A 401 5.24 -24.60 1.08
C ILE A 401 5.20 -25.90 1.89
N GLY A 402 4.05 -26.55 2.01
CA GLY A 402 3.86 -27.75 2.83
C GLY A 402 3.79 -27.42 4.33
N ALA A 403 3.07 -28.27 5.07
CA ALA A 403 2.85 -28.10 6.51
C ALA A 403 4.15 -27.94 7.33
N TRP A 404 5.24 -28.60 6.91
CA TRP A 404 6.54 -28.57 7.61
C TRP A 404 7.28 -27.24 7.53
N ARG A 405 6.87 -26.32 6.62
CA ARG A 405 7.45 -24.96 6.48
C ARG A 405 6.49 -23.86 6.92
N MET A 406 5.29 -24.19 7.42
CA MET A 406 4.34 -23.17 7.87
C MET A 406 4.87 -22.33 9.03
N ASN A 407 5.79 -22.86 9.83
CA ASN A 407 6.54 -22.11 10.83
C ASN A 407 7.54 -21.10 10.25
N ARG A 408 7.59 -20.87 8.93
CA ARG A 408 8.37 -19.80 8.30
C ARG A 408 7.46 -18.65 7.83
N ALA A 409 6.15 -18.87 7.73
CA ALA A 409 5.22 -17.95 7.11
C ALA A 409 4.58 -16.96 8.10
N HIS A 410 4.43 -15.70 7.68
CA HIS A 410 3.65 -14.66 8.37
C HIS A 410 3.96 -14.52 9.86
N ARG A 411 5.25 -14.56 10.22
CA ARG A 411 5.71 -14.65 11.62
C ARG A 411 5.85 -13.31 12.32
N TYR A 412 4.75 -12.57 12.36
CA TYR A 412 4.76 -11.16 12.76
C TYR A 412 5.16 -10.96 14.22
N ARG A 413 4.73 -11.83 15.15
CA ARG A 413 5.15 -11.78 16.55
C ARG A 413 6.64 -12.04 16.70
N ASP A 414 7.17 -13.02 15.98
CA ASP A 414 8.59 -13.37 16.04
C ASP A 414 9.49 -12.27 15.45
N LEU A 415 9.05 -11.67 14.34
CA LEU A 415 9.70 -10.52 13.71
C LEU A 415 9.64 -9.28 14.61
N LEU A 416 8.49 -9.03 15.24
CA LEU A 416 8.35 -7.96 16.24
C LEU A 416 9.34 -8.15 17.39
N ALA A 417 9.53 -9.39 17.87
CA ALA A 417 10.44 -9.70 18.97
C ALA A 417 11.92 -9.40 18.64
N GLN A 418 12.29 -9.30 17.36
CA GLN A 418 13.68 -9.00 16.97
C GLN A 418 14.04 -7.53 17.17
N ASN A 419 13.11 -6.61 16.91
CA ASN A 419 13.36 -5.17 16.92
C ASN A 419 12.59 -4.41 18.01
N GLY A 420 11.52 -5.00 18.55
CA GLY A 420 10.55 -4.34 19.41
C GLY A 420 9.55 -3.44 18.66
N TRP A 421 9.61 -3.40 17.33
CA TRP A 421 8.69 -2.66 16.47
C TRP A 421 8.74 -3.19 15.02
N LEU A 422 7.69 -2.92 14.25
CA LEU A 422 7.57 -3.24 12.82
C LEU A 422 6.63 -2.26 12.12
N ALA A 423 6.62 -2.25 10.79
CA ALA A 423 5.68 -1.45 10.01
C ALA A 423 4.64 -2.38 9.36
N ASN A 424 3.36 -1.97 9.32
CA ASN A 424 2.28 -2.74 8.71
C ASN A 424 1.55 -1.92 7.65
N GLY A 425 1.73 -2.27 6.38
CA GLY A 425 1.04 -1.67 5.23
C GLY A 425 0.06 -2.63 4.59
N SER A 426 -0.67 -2.18 3.56
CA SER A 426 -1.59 -3.06 2.85
C SER A 426 -1.05 -3.54 1.50
N ASP A 427 -0.07 -2.86 0.90
CA ASP A 427 0.36 -3.12 -0.49
C ASP A 427 -0.76 -2.87 -1.52
N PHE A 428 -1.69 -1.97 -1.21
CA PHE A 428 -2.77 -1.63 -2.16
C PHE A 428 -2.19 -1.11 -3.49
N PRO A 429 -2.80 -1.46 -4.65
CA PRO A 429 -4.09 -2.13 -4.79
C PRO A 429 -4.02 -3.66 -4.93
N ILE A 430 -2.97 -4.31 -4.43
CA ILE A 430 -2.97 -5.78 -4.30
C ILE A 430 -4.03 -6.18 -3.27
N GLU A 431 -3.97 -5.56 -2.09
CA GLU A 431 -5.04 -5.59 -1.08
C GLU A 431 -5.87 -4.30 -1.11
N MET A 432 -6.91 -4.29 -0.27
CA MET A 432 -7.75 -3.11 -0.07
C MET A 432 -7.02 -1.99 0.68
N ILE A 433 -7.53 -0.75 0.54
CA ILE A 433 -6.88 0.45 1.09
C ILE A 433 -7.14 0.66 2.59
N GLU A 434 -8.10 -0.06 3.20
CA GLU A 434 -8.56 0.27 4.55
C GLU A 434 -7.60 -0.27 5.64
N PRO A 435 -6.94 0.60 6.44
CA PRO A 435 -6.02 0.17 7.51
C PRO A 435 -6.68 -0.70 8.58
N LEU A 436 -7.99 -0.51 8.81
CA LEU A 436 -8.74 -1.31 9.79
C LEU A 436 -8.82 -2.79 9.41
N ARG A 437 -8.77 -3.15 8.12
CA ARG A 437 -8.62 -4.55 7.70
C ARG A 437 -7.27 -5.11 8.13
N GLY A 438 -6.20 -4.34 7.90
CA GLY A 438 -4.86 -4.65 8.37
C GLY A 438 -4.79 -4.79 9.89
N PHE A 439 -5.43 -3.89 10.64
CA PHE A 439 -5.54 -3.95 12.09
C PHE A 439 -6.22 -5.25 12.57
N ARG A 440 -7.40 -5.58 12.01
CA ARG A 440 -8.13 -6.81 12.36
C ARG A 440 -7.33 -8.06 12.03
N SER A 441 -6.73 -8.10 10.85
CA SER A 441 -5.87 -9.22 10.43
C SER A 441 -4.63 -9.35 11.34
N ALA A 442 -4.06 -8.24 11.80
CA ALA A 442 -2.93 -8.26 12.74
C ALA A 442 -3.31 -8.85 14.10
N VAL A 443 -4.48 -8.48 14.63
CA VAL A 443 -4.92 -8.82 15.99
C VAL A 443 -5.59 -10.19 16.03
N PHE A 444 -6.59 -10.38 15.19
CA PHE A 444 -7.47 -11.56 15.22
C PHE A 444 -7.05 -12.64 14.22
N ARG A 445 -6.22 -12.30 13.22
CA ARG A 445 -5.75 -13.22 12.18
C ARG A 445 -6.91 -13.85 11.41
N LYS A 446 -7.94 -13.06 11.16
CA LYS A 446 -9.16 -13.46 10.45
C LYS A 446 -9.36 -12.60 9.20
N ASP A 447 -9.95 -13.21 8.18
CA ASP A 447 -10.45 -12.51 7.00
C ASP A 447 -11.69 -11.64 7.33
N ASP A 448 -12.25 -11.01 6.31
CA ASP A 448 -13.39 -10.11 6.47
C ASP A 448 -14.72 -10.85 6.75
N GLU A 449 -14.74 -12.18 6.60
CA GLU A 449 -15.82 -13.06 7.01
C GLU A 449 -15.64 -13.61 8.44
N GLY A 450 -14.57 -13.18 9.14
CA GLY A 450 -14.27 -13.62 10.50
C GLY A 450 -13.70 -15.05 10.56
N LYS A 451 -13.10 -15.54 9.48
CA LYS A 451 -12.54 -16.90 9.36
C LYS A 451 -11.00 -16.88 9.31
N PRO A 452 -10.34 -17.99 9.73
CA PRO A 452 -10.91 -19.14 10.42
C PRO A 452 -11.28 -18.78 11.88
N GLU A 453 -12.15 -19.60 12.47
CA GLU A 453 -12.40 -19.50 13.91
C GLU A 453 -11.09 -19.70 14.69
N GLY A 454 -10.84 -18.88 15.72
CA GLY A 454 -9.59 -18.89 16.48
C GLY A 454 -8.39 -18.20 15.80
N GLY A 455 -8.52 -17.77 14.54
CA GLY A 455 -7.50 -17.02 13.81
C GLY A 455 -6.39 -17.88 13.20
N PHE A 456 -5.95 -17.51 11.99
CA PHE A 456 -4.90 -18.19 11.26
C PHE A 456 -3.52 -17.98 11.92
N MET A 457 -2.91 -19.05 12.44
CA MET A 457 -1.63 -18.98 13.16
C MET A 457 -1.64 -17.91 14.27
N SER A 458 -2.64 -17.94 15.15
CA SER A 458 -2.87 -16.91 16.19
C SER A 458 -1.70 -16.65 17.15
N GLY A 459 -0.75 -17.59 17.29
CA GLY A 459 0.51 -17.34 18.00
C GLY A 459 1.37 -16.23 17.38
N GLN A 460 1.12 -15.86 16.13
CA GLN A 460 1.79 -14.77 15.41
C GLN A 460 0.99 -13.45 15.43
N SER A 461 -0.08 -13.37 16.21
CA SER A 461 -0.87 -12.14 16.37
C SER A 461 -0.09 -11.00 17.03
N LEU A 462 -0.44 -9.77 16.63
CA LEU A 462 -0.08 -8.54 17.33
C LEU A 462 -1.16 -8.20 18.36
N SER A 463 -0.81 -7.49 19.43
CA SER A 463 -1.79 -6.86 20.31
C SER A 463 -2.41 -5.65 19.61
N ARG A 464 -3.57 -5.18 20.09
CA ARG A 464 -4.23 -3.99 19.56
C ARG A 464 -3.33 -2.76 19.58
N VAL A 465 -2.56 -2.56 20.66
CA VAL A 465 -1.62 -1.45 20.79
C VAL A 465 -0.48 -1.56 19.78
N GLU A 466 0.07 -2.77 19.59
CA GLU A 466 1.14 -3.01 18.60
C GLU A 466 0.62 -2.81 17.17
N ALA A 467 -0.60 -3.29 16.86
CA ALA A 467 -1.22 -3.10 15.56
C ALA A 467 -1.50 -1.62 15.26
N LEU A 468 -2.01 -0.85 16.25
CA LEU A 468 -2.19 0.59 16.10
C LEU A 468 -0.86 1.30 15.87
N LYS A 469 0.17 0.97 16.64
CA LYS A 469 1.51 1.55 16.45
C LYS A 469 2.08 1.23 15.07
N ALA A 470 1.90 -0.01 14.59
CA ALA A 470 2.38 -0.48 13.28
C ALA A 470 1.83 0.31 12.08
N MET A 471 0.62 0.87 12.21
CA MET A 471 -0.03 1.72 11.19
C MET A 471 -0.02 3.22 11.55
N THR A 472 0.72 3.63 12.58
CA THR A 472 0.88 5.03 13.00
C THR A 472 2.35 5.35 13.32
N ILE A 473 2.75 5.41 14.59
CA ILE A 473 4.08 5.87 15.01
C ILE A 473 5.22 4.98 14.50
N TRP A 474 5.01 3.67 14.35
CA TRP A 474 6.03 2.78 13.79
C TRP A 474 6.12 2.89 12.27
N ALA A 475 5.01 3.15 11.57
CA ALA A 475 5.04 3.49 10.15
C ALA A 475 5.77 4.84 9.93
N ALA A 476 5.48 5.86 10.74
CA ALA A 476 6.22 7.12 10.75
C ALA A 476 7.71 6.91 11.03
N ARG A 477 8.04 6.08 12.03
CA ARG A 477 9.42 5.74 12.38
C ARG A 477 10.15 5.02 11.25
N ALA A 478 9.49 4.11 10.54
CA ALA A 478 10.09 3.46 9.39
C ALA A 478 10.49 4.51 8.33
N ASN A 479 9.67 5.55 8.15
CA ASN A 479 9.85 6.64 7.19
C ASN A 479 10.76 7.80 7.65
N PHE A 480 11.29 7.78 8.88
CA PHE A 480 12.00 8.93 9.52
C PHE A 480 11.11 10.14 9.79
N GLU A 481 9.82 9.93 10.07
CA GLU A 481 8.82 10.97 10.27
C GLU A 481 8.28 11.03 11.72
N GLU A 482 8.78 10.18 12.62
CA GLU A 482 8.27 10.00 14.00
C GLU A 482 8.34 11.26 14.86
N GLU A 483 9.28 12.17 14.58
CA GLU A 483 9.41 13.44 15.29
C GLU A 483 8.33 14.45 14.87
N ASN A 484 7.70 14.24 13.71
CA ASN A 484 6.74 15.17 13.13
C ASN A 484 5.29 14.64 13.12
N ARG A 485 5.08 13.32 13.14
CA ARG A 485 3.77 12.68 13.04
C ARG A 485 3.80 11.22 13.53
N GLY A 486 2.66 10.54 13.41
CA GLY A 486 2.47 9.15 13.84
C GLY A 486 2.01 9.00 15.29
N SER A 487 2.06 10.08 16.07
CA SER A 487 1.44 10.23 17.38
C SER A 487 0.88 11.65 17.51
N LEU A 488 -0.05 11.84 18.45
CA LEU A 488 -0.63 13.14 18.78
C LEU A 488 0.06 13.70 20.02
N GLU A 489 1.12 14.48 19.79
CA GLU A 489 1.94 15.10 20.83
C GLU A 489 2.13 16.59 20.49
N PRO A 490 2.40 17.45 21.49
CA PRO A 490 2.79 18.83 21.23
C PRO A 490 3.92 18.92 20.20
N ASP A 491 3.87 19.97 19.38
CA ASP A 491 4.75 20.27 18.26
C ASP A 491 4.67 19.33 17.04
N LYS A 492 3.94 18.21 17.11
CA LYS A 492 3.66 17.36 15.93
C LYS A 492 2.51 17.90 15.07
N TRP A 493 2.48 17.48 13.81
CA TRP A 493 1.37 17.78 12.92
C TRP A 493 0.06 17.18 13.47
N ALA A 494 -1.01 17.96 13.39
CA ALA A 494 -2.35 17.51 13.76
C ALA A 494 -2.96 16.65 12.64
N ASP A 495 -2.31 15.54 12.33
CA ASP A 495 -2.81 14.52 11.41
C ASP A 495 -3.54 13.46 12.25
N PHE A 496 -4.85 13.30 12.06
CA PHE A 496 -5.67 12.41 12.89
C PHE A 496 -6.80 11.76 12.12
N THR A 497 -7.23 10.60 12.62
CA THR A 497 -8.35 9.81 12.09
C THR A 497 -9.38 9.63 13.20
N VAL A 498 -10.66 9.75 12.85
CA VAL A 498 -11.79 9.70 13.77
C VAL A 498 -12.64 8.48 13.45
N LEU A 499 -12.92 7.67 14.47
CA LEU A 499 -13.77 6.48 14.38
C LEU A 499 -15.01 6.61 15.25
N ASP A 500 -16.07 5.91 14.86
CA ASP A 500 -17.27 5.70 15.70
C ASP A 500 -17.06 4.65 16.80
N THR A 501 -15.99 3.86 16.68
CA THR A 501 -15.72 2.67 17.51
C THR A 501 -14.35 2.74 18.16
N ASP A 502 -14.27 2.31 19.42
CA ASP A 502 -13.00 2.17 20.15
C ASP A 502 -12.26 0.89 19.69
N ILE A 503 -11.24 1.01 18.85
CA ILE A 503 -10.49 -0.16 18.35
C ILE A 503 -9.51 -0.73 19.37
N ILE A 504 -9.31 -0.06 20.51
CA ILE A 504 -8.44 -0.52 21.59
C ILE A 504 -9.25 -1.32 22.62
N GLU A 505 -10.39 -0.79 23.04
CA GLU A 505 -11.21 -1.38 24.11
C GLU A 505 -12.44 -2.16 23.61
N GLY A 506 -12.89 -1.93 22.37
CA GLY A 506 -14.07 -2.59 21.77
C GLY A 506 -13.95 -4.11 21.65
N ASP A 507 -15.09 -4.79 21.54
CA ASP A 507 -15.15 -6.22 21.23
C ASP A 507 -14.91 -6.49 19.73
N GLU A 508 -14.57 -7.73 19.39
CA GLU A 508 -14.24 -8.10 18.01
C GLU A 508 -15.37 -7.77 17.00
N ASP A 509 -16.63 -7.99 17.40
CA ASP A 509 -17.81 -7.76 16.54
C ASP A 509 -18.01 -6.27 16.22
N SER A 510 -17.80 -5.39 17.20
CA SER A 510 -17.84 -3.94 17.00
C SER A 510 -16.72 -3.48 16.05
N LEU A 511 -15.52 -4.02 16.17
CA LEU A 511 -14.39 -3.72 15.30
C LEU A 511 -14.63 -4.16 13.85
N GLN A 512 -15.47 -5.18 13.63
CA GLN A 512 -15.85 -5.60 12.27
C GLN A 512 -16.61 -4.50 11.53
N ASN A 513 -17.33 -3.66 12.26
CA ASN A 513 -18.21 -2.61 11.73
C ASN A 513 -17.69 -1.18 11.99
N ALA A 514 -16.47 -1.04 12.52
CA ALA A 514 -15.89 0.26 12.84
C ALA A 514 -15.83 1.17 11.60
N GLY A 515 -16.48 2.33 11.69
CA GLY A 515 -16.57 3.32 10.63
C GLY A 515 -15.58 4.46 10.79
N ILE A 516 -15.02 4.92 9.67
CA ILE A 516 -14.24 6.17 9.60
C ILE A 516 -15.23 7.33 9.51
N LEU A 517 -15.22 8.20 10.52
CA LEU A 517 -16.05 9.40 10.56
C LEU A 517 -15.35 10.59 9.91
N ALA A 518 -14.04 10.74 10.11
CA ALA A 518 -13.28 11.85 9.54
C ALA A 518 -11.79 11.52 9.46
N ALA A 519 -11.10 12.23 8.56
CA ALA A 519 -9.63 12.23 8.47
C ALA A 519 -9.13 13.65 8.29
N ALA A 520 -8.08 14.02 9.01
CA ALA A 520 -7.52 15.36 9.02
C ALA A 520 -6.03 15.35 8.71
N VAL A 521 -5.59 16.36 7.95
CA VAL A 521 -4.16 16.64 7.75
C VAL A 521 -3.89 18.07 8.19
N ALA A 522 -2.92 18.26 9.08
CA ALA A 522 -2.57 19.55 9.67
C ALA A 522 -3.80 20.27 10.25
N GLY A 523 -4.64 19.55 11.00
CA GLY A 523 -5.83 20.11 11.66
C GLY A 523 -6.99 20.49 10.73
N THR A 524 -6.89 20.15 9.44
CA THR A 524 -7.94 20.41 8.45
C THR A 524 -8.58 19.10 8.03
N LEU A 525 -9.90 18.97 8.21
CA LEU A 525 -10.66 17.81 7.74
C LEU A 525 -10.55 17.72 6.21
N LYS A 526 -10.11 16.56 5.73
CA LYS A 526 -10.01 16.20 4.30
C LYS A 526 -11.10 15.20 3.90
N PHE A 527 -11.70 14.55 4.89
CA PHE A 527 -12.88 13.71 4.77
C PHE A 527 -13.73 13.86 6.03
N GLU A 528 -15.04 13.84 5.84
CA GLU A 528 -16.06 13.79 6.89
C GLU A 528 -17.24 12.98 6.35
N SER A 529 -17.66 11.94 7.06
CA SER A 529 -18.80 11.12 6.68
C SER A 529 -20.10 11.90 6.86
N SER A 530 -21.02 11.80 5.91
CA SER A 530 -22.41 12.22 6.13
C SER A 530 -23.04 11.21 7.08
N ILE A 531 -23.24 11.60 8.35
CA ILE A 531 -23.93 10.79 9.36
C ILE A 531 -25.38 10.54 8.93
#